data_AF-A0A8I3AFR1-F1
#
_entry.id   AF-A0A8I3AFR1-F1
#
_cell.length_a   1.000
_cell.length_b   1.000
_cell.length_c   1.000
_cell.angle_alpha   90.00
_cell.angle_beta   90.00
_cell.angle_gamma   90.00
#
_symmetry.space_group_name_H-M   'P 1'
#
loop_
_entity.id
_entity.type
_entity.pdbx_description
1 polymer ?
#
loop_
_entity_poly.entity_id
_entity_poly.type
_entity_poly.pdbx_seq_one_letter_code
_entity_poly.pdbx_strand_id
1 'polypeptide(L)'
;MSSPEQWEVRMSSTHKVPYYFNRDTKESSWTRPKQLTEDEANKLPGAQQPEQIRASHLLIKHKESRRPSSWKESTITLPKDDAIAILRKHQAEINTSSDKSATFGELAKEHSDCSSHDKNGDLGLFSRGQMQKPFEEAAFALQVGEISDIVSTDSGVHIIMRTE
;
A
#
# COMPACT_ATOMS: atom_id res chain seq x y z
N MET A 1 24.13 20.09 -30.93
CA MET A 1 23.10 19.10 -30.55
C MET A 1 23.11 19.07 -29.03
N SER A 2 22.30 19.94 -28.39
CA SER A 2 22.21 19.99 -26.93
C SER A 2 21.52 18.73 -26.44
N SER A 3 22.20 17.96 -25.60
CA SER A 3 21.55 16.92 -24.81
C SER A 3 20.38 17.56 -24.03
N PRO A 4 19.24 16.87 -23.82
CA PRO A 4 18.08 17.38 -23.08
C PRO A 4 18.35 17.47 -21.57
N GLU A 5 19.48 18.05 -21.19
CA GLU A 5 20.15 17.91 -19.90
C GLU A 5 19.29 18.44 -18.76
N GLN A 6 18.86 17.47 -17.95
CA GLN A 6 18.54 17.57 -16.52
C GLN A 6 17.29 18.35 -16.11
N TRP A 7 16.28 18.44 -16.97
CA TRP A 7 14.94 18.72 -16.47
C TRP A 7 14.44 17.54 -15.61
N GLU A 8 13.80 17.85 -14.50
CA GLU A 8 13.10 16.87 -13.66
C GLU A 8 11.78 17.47 -13.18
N VAL A 9 10.81 16.61 -12.89
CA VAL A 9 9.54 17.03 -12.31
C VAL A 9 9.66 16.93 -10.80
N ARG A 10 9.38 18.05 -10.12
CA ARG A 10 9.36 18.14 -8.67
C ARG A 10 7.96 18.50 -8.20
N MET A 11 7.61 18.07 -6.98
CA MET A 11 6.34 18.45 -6.37
C MET A 11 6.50 19.74 -5.55
N SER A 12 5.62 20.72 -5.76
CA SER A 12 5.61 21.92 -4.91
C SER A 12 5.19 21.57 -3.48
N SER A 13 5.98 21.97 -2.49
CA SER A 13 5.63 21.81 -1.07
C SER A 13 4.38 22.61 -0.68
N THR A 14 4.20 23.79 -1.27
CA THR A 14 3.10 24.74 -0.99
C THR A 14 1.84 24.41 -1.77
N HIS A 15 1.95 24.25 -3.10
CA HIS A 15 0.78 24.11 -3.97
C HIS A 15 0.39 22.65 -4.23
N LYS A 16 1.24 21.68 -3.83
CA LYS A 16 1.04 20.24 -4.08
C LYS A 16 0.80 19.91 -5.55
N VAL A 17 1.33 20.73 -6.47
CA VAL A 17 1.29 20.49 -7.91
C VAL A 17 2.72 20.27 -8.45
N PRO A 18 2.88 19.41 -9.47
CA PRO A 18 4.17 19.17 -10.09
C PRO A 18 4.63 20.39 -10.90
N TYR A 19 5.94 20.63 -10.94
CA TYR A 19 6.59 21.64 -11.77
C TYR A 19 7.89 21.09 -12.36
N TYR A 20 8.30 21.64 -13.50
CA TYR A 20 9.54 21.29 -14.16
C TYR A 20 10.68 22.12 -13.58
N PHE A 21 11.76 21.47 -13.17
CA PHE A 21 12.96 22.09 -12.63
C PHE A 21 14.17 21.71 -13.47
N ASN A 22 14.93 22.68 -13.93
CA ASN A 22 16.20 22.46 -14.61
C ASN A 22 17.35 22.47 -13.59
N ARG A 23 18.11 21.38 -13.48
CA ARG A 23 19.19 21.30 -12.48
C ARG A 23 20.40 22.16 -12.80
N ASP A 24 20.65 22.47 -14.06
CA ASP A 24 21.81 23.24 -14.51
C ASP A 24 21.56 24.74 -14.40
N THR A 25 20.44 25.21 -14.96
CA THR A 25 20.10 26.64 -14.97
C THR A 25 19.39 27.09 -13.68
N LYS A 26 18.96 26.14 -12.83
CA LYS A 26 18.11 26.36 -11.64
C LYS A 26 16.75 26.99 -11.97
N GLU A 27 16.34 26.96 -13.23
CA GLU A 27 15.04 27.47 -13.66
C GLU A 27 13.92 26.53 -13.25
N SER A 28 12.77 27.12 -12.89
CA SER A 28 11.56 26.41 -12.50
C SER A 28 10.40 26.88 -13.38
N SER A 29 9.61 25.95 -13.91
CA SER A 29 8.46 26.24 -14.77
C SER A 29 7.26 25.38 -14.39
N TRP A 30 6.10 26.01 -14.24
CA TRP A 30 4.83 25.31 -13.99
C TRP A 30 4.26 24.65 -15.24
N THR A 31 4.75 25.03 -16.42
CA THR A 31 4.35 24.46 -17.70
C THR A 31 5.51 23.72 -18.35
N ARG A 32 5.19 22.74 -19.20
CA ARG A 32 6.18 21.99 -19.98
C ARG A 32 7.06 22.98 -20.77
N PRO A 33 8.39 22.97 -20.59
CA PRO A 33 9.31 23.76 -21.38
C PRO A 33 9.12 23.51 -22.88
N LYS A 34 9.18 24.57 -23.70
CA LYS A 34 8.94 24.46 -25.16
C LYS A 34 9.97 23.56 -25.86
N GLN A 35 11.15 23.39 -25.27
CA GLN A 35 12.19 22.51 -25.78
C GLN A 35 11.90 21.02 -25.58
N LEU A 36 10.97 20.65 -24.70
CA LEU A 36 10.61 19.27 -24.41
C LEU A 36 9.35 18.86 -25.18
N THR A 37 9.42 17.71 -25.83
CA THR A 37 8.23 17.01 -26.34
C THR A 37 7.44 16.38 -25.18
N GLU A 38 6.23 15.90 -25.46
CA GLU A 38 5.36 15.30 -24.45
C GLU A 38 5.90 13.95 -23.96
N ASP A 39 6.46 13.16 -24.89
CA ASP A 39 7.13 11.89 -24.56
C ASP A 39 8.38 12.11 -23.69
N GLU A 40 9.19 13.12 -24.00
CA GLU A 40 10.37 13.48 -23.18
C GLU A 40 9.94 13.97 -21.79
N ALA A 41 8.89 14.78 -21.71
CA ALA A 41 8.34 15.27 -20.45
C ALA A 41 7.87 14.13 -19.54
N ASN A 42 7.21 13.11 -20.10
CA ASN A 42 6.72 11.94 -19.36
C ASN A 42 7.84 11.00 -18.90
N LYS A 43 9.00 11.03 -19.57
CA LYS A 43 10.18 10.25 -19.22
C LYS A 43 11.10 10.96 -18.22
N LEU A 44 10.81 12.21 -17.85
CA LEU A 44 11.63 12.94 -16.89
C LEU A 44 11.58 12.27 -15.50
N PRO A 45 12.70 12.32 -14.75
CA PRO A 45 12.70 11.90 -13.35
C PRO A 45 11.63 12.65 -12.56
N GLY A 46 10.78 11.92 -11.83
CA GLY A 46 9.68 12.48 -11.03
C GLY A 46 8.41 12.83 -11.82
N ALA A 47 8.39 12.63 -13.15
CA ALA A 47 7.19 12.87 -13.96
C ALA A 47 6.14 11.76 -13.78
N GLN A 48 6.61 10.52 -13.55
CA GLN A 48 5.77 9.40 -13.20
C GLN A 48 5.28 9.58 -11.76
N GLN A 49 3.96 9.70 -11.61
CA GLN A 49 3.34 9.62 -10.30
C GLN A 49 3.69 8.27 -9.67
N PRO A 50 3.97 8.21 -8.36
CA PRO A 50 4.20 6.94 -7.70
C PRO A 50 2.96 6.06 -7.91
N GLU A 51 3.19 4.82 -8.30
CA GLU A 51 2.13 3.82 -8.40
C GLU A 51 1.42 3.74 -7.04
N GLN A 52 0.12 3.98 -7.07
CA GLN A 52 -0.75 3.87 -5.92
C GLN A 52 -1.67 2.68 -6.12
N ILE A 53 -1.79 1.88 -5.07
CA ILE A 53 -2.72 0.75 -5.02
C ILE A 53 -3.66 0.96 -3.86
N ARG A 54 -4.85 0.37 -3.95
CA ARG A 54 -5.75 0.25 -2.81
C ARG A 54 -5.77 -1.19 -2.37
N ALA A 55 -5.67 -1.42 -1.07
CA ALA A 55 -5.77 -2.76 -0.53
C ALA A 55 -6.53 -2.78 0.79
N SER A 56 -7.20 -3.90 1.02
CA SER A 56 -7.74 -4.27 2.32
C SER A 56 -6.82 -5.28 2.98
N HIS A 57 -6.79 -5.30 4.31
CA HIS A 57 -6.06 -6.32 5.05
C HIS A 57 -6.85 -6.88 6.23
N LEU A 58 -6.48 -8.10 6.61
CA LEU A 58 -6.90 -8.73 7.86
C LEU A 58 -5.65 -9.00 8.68
N LEU A 59 -5.52 -8.33 9.82
CA LEU A 59 -4.39 -8.44 10.73
C LEU A 59 -4.78 -9.29 11.94
N ILE A 60 -4.01 -10.34 12.23
CA ILE A 60 -4.06 -11.03 13.52
C ILE A 60 -2.75 -10.78 14.25
N LYS A 61 -2.85 -10.20 15.44
CA LYS A 61 -1.70 -9.97 16.31
C LYS A 61 -1.36 -11.22 17.09
N HIS A 62 -0.11 -11.29 17.52
CA HIS A 62 0.40 -12.35 18.37
C HIS A 62 1.26 -11.75 19.49
N LYS A 63 1.70 -12.57 20.45
CA LYS A 63 2.51 -12.14 21.61
C LYS A 63 3.80 -11.41 21.21
N GLU A 64 4.38 -11.76 20.06
CA GLU A 64 5.60 -11.14 19.51
C GLU A 64 5.33 -9.88 18.67
N SER A 65 4.07 -9.47 18.49
CA SER A 65 3.73 -8.24 17.79
C SER A 65 4.28 -7.03 18.56
N ARG A 66 4.78 -6.02 17.85
CA ARG A 66 5.31 -4.77 18.42
C ARG A 66 4.36 -4.11 19.43
N ARG A 67 3.05 -4.24 19.22
CA ARG A 67 2.00 -3.79 20.15
C ARG A 67 0.94 -4.88 20.30
N PRO A 68 1.09 -5.82 21.25
CA PRO A 68 0.22 -6.98 21.43
C PRO A 68 -1.07 -6.60 22.19
N SER A 69 -1.80 -5.64 21.63
CA SER A 69 -3.12 -5.19 22.08
C SER A 69 -3.89 -4.60 20.91
N SER A 70 -5.20 -4.76 20.90
CA SER A 70 -6.11 -4.27 19.87
C SER A 70 -7.37 -3.70 20.51
N TRP A 71 -8.33 -3.32 19.67
CA TRP A 71 -9.66 -2.91 20.12
C TRP A 71 -10.46 -4.08 20.72
N LYS A 72 -10.12 -5.33 20.34
CA LYS A 72 -10.77 -6.56 20.83
C LYS A 72 -10.20 -7.00 22.16
N GLU A 73 -8.88 -6.97 22.28
CA GLU A 73 -8.16 -7.52 23.42
C GLU A 73 -7.09 -6.56 23.93
N SER A 74 -7.11 -6.28 25.22
CA SER A 74 -6.13 -5.39 25.85
C SER A 74 -4.73 -6.01 25.95
N THR A 75 -4.61 -7.34 25.94
CA THR A 75 -3.33 -8.05 26.01
C THR A 75 -3.42 -9.36 25.24
N ILE A 76 -2.68 -9.45 24.14
CA ILE A 76 -2.69 -10.58 23.22
C ILE A 76 -1.50 -11.50 23.56
N THR A 77 -1.81 -12.72 23.98
CA THR A 77 -0.80 -13.75 24.35
C THR A 77 -0.69 -14.88 23.32
N LEU A 78 -1.47 -14.79 22.24
CA LEU A 78 -1.55 -15.78 21.19
C LEU A 78 -0.17 -16.07 20.57
N PRO A 79 0.24 -17.34 20.41
CA PRO A 79 1.43 -17.71 19.64
C PRO A 79 1.32 -17.29 18.17
N LYS A 80 2.45 -17.02 17.53
CA LYS A 80 2.50 -16.65 16.12
C LYS A 80 1.93 -17.76 15.21
N ASP A 81 2.22 -19.02 15.50
CA ASP A 81 1.74 -20.14 14.68
C ASP A 81 0.21 -20.29 14.73
N ASP A 82 -0.40 -20.03 15.88
CA ASP A 82 -1.85 -20.03 16.04
C ASP A 82 -2.49 -18.87 15.28
N ALA A 83 -1.88 -17.68 15.32
CA ALA A 83 -2.32 -16.54 14.51
C ALA A 83 -2.28 -16.85 13.00
N ILE A 84 -1.23 -17.55 12.54
CA ILE A 84 -1.11 -18.03 11.15
C ILE A 84 -2.21 -19.05 10.85
N ALA A 85 -2.50 -19.99 11.76
CA ALA A 85 -3.55 -20.98 11.57
C ALA A 85 -4.94 -20.35 11.45
N ILE A 86 -5.25 -19.35 12.28
CA ILE A 86 -6.49 -18.57 12.21
C ILE A 86 -6.58 -17.86 10.84
N LEU A 87 -5.51 -17.19 10.41
CA LEU A 87 -5.48 -16.56 9.10
C LEU A 87 -5.68 -17.55 7.96
N ARG A 88 -5.02 -18.72 7.98
CA ARG A 88 -5.21 -19.74 6.94
C ARG A 88 -6.66 -20.22 6.85
N LYS A 89 -7.33 -20.37 7.99
CA LYS A 89 -8.76 -20.72 8.03
C LYS A 89 -9.60 -19.65 7.31
N HIS A 90 -9.38 -18.38 7.65
CA HIS A 90 -10.09 -17.27 7.00
C HIS A 90 -9.74 -17.17 5.51
N GLN A 91 -8.47 -17.37 5.13
CA GLN A 91 -8.05 -17.38 3.72
C GLN A 91 -8.80 -18.46 2.92
N ALA A 92 -8.92 -19.67 3.48
CA ALA A 92 -9.66 -20.76 2.86
C ALA A 92 -11.14 -20.42 2.71
N GLU A 93 -11.75 -19.86 3.76
CA GLU A 93 -13.15 -19.40 3.75
C GLU A 93 -13.39 -18.36 2.64
N ILE A 94 -12.54 -17.35 2.55
CA ILE A 94 -12.62 -16.32 1.50
C ILE A 94 -12.46 -16.94 0.12
N ASN A 95 -11.51 -17.85 -0.07
CA ASN A 95 -11.27 -18.50 -1.35
C ASN A 95 -12.42 -19.39 -1.81
N THR A 96 -13.21 -19.93 -0.89
CA THR A 96 -14.41 -20.72 -1.19
C THR A 96 -15.67 -19.88 -1.42
N SER A 97 -15.65 -18.61 -1.06
CA SER A 97 -16.81 -17.71 -1.19
C SER A 97 -17.04 -17.29 -2.65
N SER A 98 -18.31 -17.09 -3.01
CA SER A 98 -18.70 -16.52 -4.31
C SER A 98 -18.35 -15.03 -4.42
N ASP A 99 -18.37 -14.31 -3.30
CA ASP A 99 -17.96 -12.90 -3.22
C ASP A 99 -16.80 -12.77 -2.23
N LYS A 100 -15.59 -12.92 -2.77
CA LYS A 100 -14.35 -12.85 -1.99
C LYS A 100 -14.20 -11.50 -1.28
N SER A 101 -14.59 -10.41 -1.93
CA SER A 101 -14.41 -9.07 -1.38
C SER A 101 -15.35 -8.83 -0.20
N ALA A 102 -16.62 -9.23 -0.32
CA ALA A 102 -17.57 -9.12 0.78
C ALA A 102 -17.17 -9.99 1.98
N THR A 103 -16.82 -11.26 1.74
CA THR A 103 -16.37 -12.17 2.81
C THR A 103 -15.08 -11.69 3.47
N PHE A 104 -14.11 -11.20 2.69
CA PHE A 104 -12.90 -10.59 3.23
C PHE A 104 -13.23 -9.41 4.15
N GLY A 105 -14.12 -8.53 3.70
CA GLY A 105 -14.52 -7.35 4.44
C GLY A 105 -15.18 -7.67 5.78
N GLU A 106 -16.12 -8.62 5.79
CA GLU A 106 -16.79 -9.08 7.02
C GLU A 106 -15.82 -9.74 7.99
N LEU A 107 -14.94 -10.63 7.50
CA LEU A 107 -13.91 -11.24 8.34
C LEU A 107 -12.92 -10.21 8.88
N ALA A 108 -12.55 -9.20 8.10
CA ALA A 108 -11.70 -8.12 8.56
C ALA A 108 -12.39 -7.27 9.62
N LYS A 109 -13.69 -7.01 9.47
CA LYS A 109 -14.47 -6.26 10.47
C LYS A 109 -14.60 -6.99 11.80
N GLU A 110 -14.81 -8.31 11.77
CA GLU A 110 -15.01 -9.11 12.98
C GLU A 110 -13.70 -9.57 13.64
N HIS A 111 -12.71 -9.94 12.83
CA HIS A 111 -11.51 -10.62 13.31
C HIS A 111 -10.24 -9.77 13.31
N SER A 112 -10.15 -8.70 12.53
CA SER A 112 -8.90 -7.91 12.42
C SER A 112 -8.59 -7.14 13.70
N ASP A 113 -7.33 -7.21 14.13
CA ASP A 113 -6.77 -6.45 15.25
C ASP A 113 -6.31 -5.03 14.85
N CYS A 114 -6.46 -4.67 13.57
CA CYS A 114 -6.17 -3.32 13.07
C CYS A 114 -7.41 -2.43 13.20
N SER A 115 -7.22 -1.13 13.43
CA SER A 115 -8.31 -0.14 13.44
C SER A 115 -9.02 0.03 12.10
N SER A 116 -8.49 -0.54 11.01
CA SER A 116 -9.17 -0.60 9.70
C SER A 116 -10.38 -1.53 9.70
N HIS A 117 -10.61 -2.31 10.75
CA HIS A 117 -11.78 -3.18 10.89
C HIS A 117 -13.11 -2.43 10.66
N ASP A 118 -13.23 -1.19 11.12
CA ASP A 118 -14.42 -0.34 10.92
C ASP A 118 -14.71 -0.03 9.45
N LYS A 119 -13.70 -0.17 8.59
CA LYS A 119 -13.78 0.02 7.14
C LYS A 119 -13.62 -1.30 6.39
N ASN A 120 -14.04 -2.41 6.99
CA ASN A 120 -13.93 -3.74 6.38
C ASN A 120 -12.48 -4.09 5.96
N GLY A 121 -11.49 -3.60 6.73
CA GLY A 121 -10.08 -3.81 6.47
C GLY A 121 -9.45 -2.87 5.44
N ASP A 122 -10.20 -1.94 4.83
CA ASP A 122 -9.70 -1.00 3.81
C ASP A 122 -8.65 -0.05 4.39
N LEU A 123 -7.47 -0.01 3.75
CA LEU A 123 -6.38 0.90 4.09
C LEU A 123 -6.39 2.17 3.23
N GLY A 124 -7.26 2.25 2.22
CA GLY A 124 -7.25 3.32 1.23
C GLY A 124 -6.09 3.20 0.25
N LEU A 125 -5.88 4.26 -0.55
CA LEU A 125 -4.79 4.32 -1.51
C LEU A 125 -3.47 4.58 -0.79
N PHE A 126 -2.45 3.81 -1.12
CA PHE A 126 -1.09 4.03 -0.65
C PHE A 126 -0.05 3.82 -1.76
N SER A 127 1.04 4.58 -1.64
CA SER A 127 2.23 4.48 -2.47
C SER A 127 3.31 3.65 -1.78
N ARG A 128 4.31 3.23 -2.55
CA ARG A 128 5.54 2.66 -1.99
C ARG A 128 6.21 3.61 -0.99
N GLY A 129 6.78 3.05 0.07
CA GLY A 129 7.37 3.75 1.22
C GLY A 129 6.39 4.12 2.34
N GLN A 130 5.08 3.89 2.19
CA GLN A 130 4.08 4.24 3.21
C GLN A 130 3.73 3.08 4.16
N MET A 131 3.97 1.83 3.74
CA MET A 131 3.68 0.63 4.53
C MET A 131 4.97 -0.09 4.95
N GLN A 132 4.87 -1.05 5.87
CA GLN A 132 6.02 -1.89 6.21
C GLN A 132 6.47 -2.68 4.98
N LYS A 133 7.78 -2.75 4.74
CA LYS A 133 8.38 -3.38 3.55
C LYS A 133 7.78 -4.74 3.15
N PRO A 134 7.65 -5.74 4.05
CA PRO A 134 7.04 -7.03 3.69
C PRO A 134 5.56 -6.91 3.28
N PHE A 135 4.80 -5.99 3.89
CA PHE A 135 3.41 -5.74 3.53
C PHE A 135 3.31 -5.11 2.15
N GLU A 136 4.13 -4.10 1.90
CA GLU A 136 4.17 -3.39 0.63
C GLU A 136 4.57 -4.30 -0.52
N GLU A 137 5.65 -5.07 -0.38
CA GLU A 137 6.13 -5.99 -1.41
C GLU A 137 5.04 -6.99 -1.80
N ALA A 138 4.32 -7.54 -0.82
CA ALA A 138 3.19 -8.42 -1.07
C ALA A 138 2.02 -7.69 -1.74
N ALA A 139 1.59 -6.55 -1.23
CA ALA A 139 0.43 -5.82 -1.75
C ALA A 139 0.61 -5.37 -3.21
N PHE A 140 1.80 -4.87 -3.55
CA PHE A 140 2.12 -4.44 -4.91
C PHE A 140 2.38 -5.60 -5.88
N ALA A 141 2.69 -6.80 -5.38
CA ALA A 141 2.82 -7.99 -6.23
C ALA A 141 1.46 -8.56 -6.65
N LEU A 142 0.37 -8.21 -5.95
CA LEU A 142 -0.98 -8.68 -6.24
C LEU A 142 -1.60 -7.97 -7.45
N GLN A 143 -2.41 -8.72 -8.18
CA GLN A 143 -3.38 -8.18 -9.13
C GLN A 143 -4.65 -7.71 -8.42
N VAL A 144 -5.45 -6.86 -9.07
CA VAL A 144 -6.73 -6.40 -8.52
C VAL A 144 -7.68 -7.59 -8.32
N GLY A 145 -8.22 -7.72 -7.12
CA GLY A 145 -9.07 -8.84 -6.68
C GLY A 145 -8.30 -10.06 -6.17
N GLU A 146 -6.97 -10.04 -6.23
CA GLU A 146 -6.12 -11.12 -5.73
C GLU A 146 -5.89 -10.99 -4.22
N ILE A 147 -5.67 -12.14 -3.57
CA ILE A 147 -5.42 -12.27 -2.14
C ILE A 147 -4.02 -12.83 -1.95
N SER A 148 -3.22 -12.21 -1.09
CA SER A 148 -1.87 -12.67 -0.77
C SER A 148 -1.86 -13.96 0.04
N ASP A 149 -0.69 -14.58 0.07
CA ASP A 149 -0.29 -15.47 1.16
C ASP A 149 -0.19 -14.70 2.50
N ILE A 150 0.08 -15.44 3.57
CA ILE A 150 0.24 -14.85 4.90
C ILE A 150 1.55 -14.06 4.96
N VAL A 151 1.42 -12.76 5.21
CA VAL A 151 2.53 -11.83 5.32
C VAL A 151 2.82 -11.56 6.79
N SER A 152 4.06 -11.80 7.23
CA SER A 152 4.50 -11.47 8.58
C SER A 152 5.14 -10.08 8.60
N THR A 153 4.73 -9.25 9.54
CA THR A 153 5.32 -7.92 9.79
C THR A 153 5.52 -7.70 11.29
N ASP A 154 6.13 -6.60 11.69
CA ASP A 154 6.30 -6.27 13.12
C ASP A 154 4.96 -6.06 13.84
N SER A 155 3.91 -5.74 13.08
CA SER A 155 2.57 -5.59 13.65
C SER A 155 1.91 -6.93 13.98
N GLY A 156 2.31 -8.02 13.35
CA GLY A 156 1.64 -9.32 13.41
C GLY A 156 1.62 -9.99 12.04
N VAL A 157 0.66 -10.88 11.83
CA VAL A 157 0.47 -11.59 10.56
C VAL A 157 -0.75 -11.04 9.82
N HIS A 158 -0.67 -10.97 8.49
CA HIS A 158 -1.65 -10.32 7.64
C HIS A 158 -2.03 -11.20 6.45
N ILE A 159 -3.26 -11.05 5.99
CA ILE A 159 -3.64 -11.38 4.61
C ILE A 159 -4.05 -10.07 3.96
N ILE A 160 -3.67 -9.89 2.69
CA ILE A 160 -3.88 -8.66 1.93
C ILE A 160 -4.74 -9.00 0.73
N MET A 161 -5.70 -8.15 0.40
CA MET A 161 -6.45 -8.20 -0.85
C MET A 161 -6.29 -6.87 -1.56
N ARG A 162 -5.81 -6.90 -2.80
CA ARG A 162 -5.73 -5.68 -3.60
C ARG A 162 -7.09 -5.36 -4.20
N THR A 163 -7.60 -4.15 -3.97
CA THR A 163 -8.90 -3.69 -4.45
C THR A 163 -8.78 -2.76 -5.66
N GLU A 164 -7.66 -2.04 -5.81
CA GLU A 164 -7.32 -1.18 -6.97
C GLU A 164 -5.80 -1.23 -7.24
#